data_AF-A0A6I9NFU3-F1
#
_entry.id   AF-A0A6I9NFU3-F1
#
_cell.length_a   1.000
_cell.length_b   1.000
_cell.length_c   1.000
_cell.angle_alpha   90.00
_cell.angle_beta   90.00
_cell.angle_gamma   90.00
#
_symmetry.space_group_name_H-M   'P 1'
#
loop_
_entity.id
_entity.type
_entity.pdbx_description
1 polymer ?
#
loop_
_entity_poly.entity_id
_entity_poly.type
_entity_poly.pdbx_seq_one_letter_code
_entity_poly.pdbx_strand_id
1 'polypeptide(L)'
;LPLRFWVNVIKNPQFVFDIHKSSITDACLSVVAQTFMDSCSTSEHRLGKDSPSNKLLYAKDIPNYKSWVERYYRDIAKMPSISDQDMDAYLVEQSRLHGTEFNTLSALSELYFYINKYKEEILTALDRDGYCRKHKLRHKLEQAINLMSGSS
;
A
#
# COMPACT_ATOMS: atom_id res chain seq x y z
N LEU A 1 -5.10 -5.89 0.72
CA LEU A 1 -5.04 -5.89 -0.76
C LEU A 1 -6.22 -5.10 -1.39
N PRO A 2 -7.49 -5.54 -1.31
CA PRO A 2 -8.59 -4.91 -2.06
C PRO A 2 -8.84 -3.44 -1.68
N LEU A 3 -8.91 -3.12 -0.40
CA LEU A 3 -9.28 -1.78 0.08
C LEU A 3 -8.18 -0.71 -0.08
N ARG A 4 -6.93 -1.13 -0.33
CA ARG A 4 -5.79 -0.21 -0.50
C ARG A 4 -5.38 -0.10 -1.96
N PHE A 5 -5.11 -1.22 -2.61
CA PHE A 5 -4.61 -1.24 -3.98
C PHE A 5 -5.75 -1.18 -5.01
N TRP A 6 -6.64 -2.18 -5.01
CA TRP A 6 -7.67 -2.31 -6.05
C TRP A 6 -8.67 -1.16 -6.06
N VAL A 7 -9.17 -0.76 -4.89
CA VAL A 7 -10.04 0.43 -4.78
C VAL A 7 -9.36 1.68 -5.33
N ASN A 8 -8.06 1.86 -5.07
CA ASN A 8 -7.35 3.03 -5.57
C ASN A 8 -7.22 3.01 -7.10
N VAL A 9 -6.89 1.86 -7.69
CA VAL A 9 -6.81 1.70 -9.16
C VAL A 9 -8.18 1.85 -9.82
N ILE A 10 -9.24 1.26 -9.25
CA ILE A 10 -10.62 1.39 -9.75
C ILE A 10 -11.06 2.85 -9.77
N LYS A 11 -10.78 3.59 -8.69
CA LYS A 11 -11.13 5.02 -8.61
C LYS A 11 -10.23 5.89 -9.48
N ASN A 12 -8.99 5.48 -9.73
CA ASN A 12 -7.98 6.29 -10.40
C ASN A 12 -7.35 5.54 -11.58
N PRO A 13 -8.13 5.23 -12.64
CA PRO A 13 -7.62 4.52 -13.81
C PRO A 13 -6.51 5.31 -14.53
N GLN A 14 -6.46 6.64 -14.37
CA GLN A 14 -5.38 7.48 -14.90
C GLN A 14 -4.00 7.22 -14.27
N PHE A 15 -3.92 6.44 -13.16
CA PHE A 15 -2.64 5.97 -12.63
C PHE A 15 -2.06 4.80 -13.42
N VAL A 16 -2.88 4.14 -14.25
CA VAL A 16 -2.50 2.97 -15.06
C VAL A 16 -2.49 3.31 -16.55
N PHE A 17 -3.40 4.18 -16.98
CA PHE A 17 -3.58 4.54 -18.39
C PHE A 17 -3.41 6.04 -18.59
N ASP A 18 -2.88 6.43 -19.74
CA ASP A 18 -2.81 7.83 -20.17
C ASP A 18 -4.19 8.31 -20.64
N ILE A 19 -5.05 8.69 -19.69
CA ILE A 19 -6.42 9.13 -19.93
C ILE A 19 -6.80 10.32 -19.04
N HIS A 20 -7.70 11.16 -19.54
CA HIS A 20 -8.34 12.20 -18.73
C HIS A 20 -9.60 11.65 -18.06
N LYS A 21 -9.62 11.62 -16.72
CA LYS A 21 -10.81 11.24 -15.94
C LYS A 21 -11.71 12.47 -15.71
N SER A 22 -12.89 12.48 -16.34
CA SER A 22 -13.89 13.52 -16.10
C SER A 22 -14.51 13.42 -14.69
N SER A 23 -15.09 14.52 -14.19
CA SER A 23 -15.79 14.55 -12.89
C SER A 23 -16.98 13.58 -12.83
N ILE A 24 -17.70 13.42 -13.94
CA ILE A 24 -18.82 12.47 -14.05
C ILE A 24 -18.28 11.03 -13.95
N THR A 25 -17.21 10.72 -14.68
CA THR A 25 -16.56 9.40 -14.62
C THR A 25 -16.06 9.10 -13.21
N ASP A 26 -15.46 10.07 -12.52
CA ASP A 26 -15.01 9.91 -11.13
C ASP A 26 -16.15 9.58 -10.16
N ALA A 27 -17.28 10.27 -10.29
CA ALA A 27 -18.48 9.99 -9.49
C ALA A 27 -19.01 8.56 -9.73
N CYS A 28 -19.08 8.13 -11.00
CA CYS A 28 -19.48 6.77 -11.35
C CYS A 28 -18.50 5.72 -10.79
N LEU A 29 -17.19 5.94 -10.92
CA LEU A 29 -16.17 5.01 -10.41
C LEU A 29 -16.17 4.96 -8.88
N SER A 30 -16.52 6.04 -8.20
CA SER A 30 -16.68 6.04 -6.74
C SER A 30 -17.82 5.14 -6.28
N VAL A 31 -18.92 5.08 -7.04
CA VAL A 31 -20.02 4.13 -6.79
C VAL A 31 -19.56 2.69 -6.99
N VAL A 32 -18.86 2.39 -8.09
CA VAL A 32 -18.32 1.05 -8.37
C VAL A 32 -17.32 0.62 -7.30
N ALA A 33 -16.41 1.52 -6.91
CA ALA A 33 -15.44 1.26 -5.85
C ALA A 33 -16.12 0.97 -4.51
N GLN A 34 -17.20 1.69 -4.17
CA GLN A 34 -17.97 1.40 -2.96
C GLN A 34 -18.59 0.01 -3.01
N THR A 35 -19.20 -0.38 -4.13
CA THR A 35 -19.74 -1.74 -4.32
C THR A 35 -18.66 -2.81 -4.17
N PHE A 36 -17.47 -2.57 -4.74
CA PHE A 36 -16.33 -3.47 -4.58
C PHE A 36 -15.87 -3.59 -3.12
N MET A 37 -15.83 -2.47 -2.38
CA MET A 37 -15.52 -2.48 -0.94
C MET A 37 -16.57 -3.25 -0.14
N ASP A 38 -17.86 -3.02 -0.40
CA ASP A 38 -18.97 -3.70 0.27
C ASP A 38 -18.93 -5.22 0.02
N SER A 39 -18.48 -5.63 -1.18
CA SER A 39 -18.25 -7.04 -1.54
C SER A 39 -17.11 -7.69 -0.75
N CYS A 40 -16.16 -6.90 -0.25
CA CYS A 40 -15.05 -7.38 0.58
C CYS A 40 -15.37 -7.36 2.09
N SER A 41 -16.54 -6.86 2.49
CA SER A 41 -16.93 -6.76 3.91
C SER A 41 -17.46 -8.07 4.45
N THR A 42 -17.10 -8.43 5.68
CA THR A 42 -17.67 -9.56 6.43
C THR A 42 -19.00 -9.23 7.11
N SER A 43 -19.39 -7.95 7.18
CA SER A 43 -20.62 -7.51 7.84
C SER A 43 -21.85 -7.70 6.94
N GLU A 44 -22.96 -8.16 7.51
CA GLU A 44 -24.23 -8.21 6.80
C GLU A 44 -24.77 -6.82 6.47
N HIS A 45 -25.36 -6.68 5.28
CA HIS A 45 -25.96 -5.43 4.83
C HIS A 45 -27.42 -5.36 5.28
N ARG A 46 -27.73 -4.51 6.26
CA ARG A 46 -29.10 -4.12 6.58
C ARG A 46 -29.50 -2.93 5.71
N LEU A 47 -30.29 -3.20 4.68
CA LEU A 47 -30.81 -2.17 3.80
C LEU A 47 -32.16 -1.66 4.30
N GLY A 48 -32.36 -0.35 4.21
CA GLY A 48 -33.57 0.35 4.64
C GLY A 48 -33.79 1.61 3.80
N LYS A 49 -34.88 2.32 4.09
CA LYS A 49 -35.28 3.53 3.33
C LYS A 49 -34.22 4.65 3.36
N ASP A 50 -33.40 4.68 4.41
CA ASP A 50 -32.32 5.67 4.59
C ASP A 50 -30.97 5.17 4.04
N SER A 51 -30.94 4.03 3.34
CA SER A 51 -29.71 3.53 2.73
C SER A 51 -29.31 4.38 1.53
N PRO A 52 -28.01 4.71 1.38
CA PRO A 52 -27.50 5.43 0.22
C PRO A 52 -27.89 4.76 -1.11
N SER A 53 -28.23 5.56 -2.13
CA SER A 53 -28.74 5.06 -3.42
C SER A 53 -27.78 4.07 -4.10
N ASN A 54 -26.47 4.26 -3.98
CA ASN A 54 -25.47 3.35 -4.52
C ASN A 54 -25.49 1.97 -3.85
N LYS A 55 -25.84 1.89 -2.56
CA LYS A 55 -26.01 0.61 -1.86
C LYS A 55 -27.28 -0.11 -2.30
N LEU A 56 -28.34 0.64 -2.58
CA LEU A 56 -29.58 0.07 -3.11
C LEU A 56 -29.39 -0.47 -4.53
N LEU A 57 -28.58 0.21 -5.35
CA LEU A 57 -28.33 -0.15 -6.74
C LEU A 57 -27.76 -1.57 -6.91
N TYR A 58 -26.80 -1.95 -6.06
CA TYR A 58 -26.09 -3.24 -6.15
C TYR A 58 -26.48 -4.23 -5.04
N ALA A 59 -27.51 -3.91 -4.24
CA ALA A 59 -27.96 -4.70 -3.09
C ALA A 59 -28.11 -6.20 -3.38
N LYS A 60 -28.64 -6.54 -4.55
CA LYS A 60 -28.92 -7.92 -4.96
C LYS A 60 -27.66 -8.68 -5.41
N ASP A 61 -26.63 -7.97 -5.85
CA ASP A 61 -25.40 -8.56 -6.39
C ASP A 61 -24.34 -8.80 -5.31
N ILE A 62 -24.32 -7.94 -4.28
CA ILE A 62 -23.35 -8.01 -3.17
C ILE A 62 -23.23 -9.40 -2.54
N PRO A 63 -24.30 -10.16 -2.24
CA PRO A 63 -24.17 -11.51 -1.69
C PRO A 63 -23.37 -12.45 -2.59
N ASN A 64 -23.56 -12.37 -3.91
CA ASN A 64 -22.81 -13.17 -4.87
C ASN A 64 -21.33 -12.76 -4.89
N TYR A 65 -21.05 -11.46 -4.93
CA TYR A 65 -19.66 -10.97 -4.92
C TYR A 65 -18.92 -11.35 -3.64
N LYS A 66 -19.58 -11.30 -2.47
CA LYS A 66 -19.01 -11.79 -1.21
C LYS A 66 -18.64 -13.27 -1.29
N SER A 67 -19.51 -14.11 -1.87
CA SER A 67 -19.20 -15.53 -2.07
C SER A 67 -17.96 -15.76 -2.95
N TRP A 68 -17.74 -14.89 -3.95
CA TRP A 68 -16.55 -14.95 -4.79
C TRP A 68 -15.29 -14.52 -4.04
N VAL A 69 -15.38 -13.49 -3.21
CA VAL A 69 -14.26 -13.04 -2.37
C VAL A 69 -13.87 -14.10 -1.34
N GLU A 70 -14.86 -14.73 -0.69
CA GLU A 70 -14.62 -15.84 0.24
C GLU A 70 -13.96 -17.02 -0.46
N ARG A 71 -14.45 -17.37 -1.66
CA ARG A 71 -13.85 -18.41 -2.49
C ARG A 71 -12.43 -18.06 -2.90
N TYR A 72 -12.18 -16.83 -3.33
CA TYR A 72 -10.87 -16.36 -3.77
C TYR A 72 -9.81 -16.56 -2.68
N TYR A 73 -10.08 -16.10 -1.45
CA TYR A 73 -9.13 -16.28 -0.35
C TYR A 73 -8.97 -17.74 0.07
N ARG A 74 -10.06 -18.52 0.06
CA ARG A 74 -10.00 -19.96 0.35
C ARG A 74 -9.16 -20.71 -0.67
N ASP A 75 -9.30 -20.38 -1.95
CA ASP A 75 -8.59 -21.06 -3.03
C ASP A 75 -7.10 -20.68 -3.00
N ILE A 76 -6.75 -19.42 -2.69
CA ILE A 76 -5.35 -19.00 -2.44
C ILE A 76 -4.73 -19.75 -1.26
N ALA A 77 -5.45 -19.89 -0.15
CA ALA A 77 -4.95 -20.59 1.04
C ALA A 77 -4.66 -22.08 0.79
N LYS A 78 -5.25 -22.67 -0.26
CA LYS A 78 -5.01 -24.05 -0.69
C LYS A 78 -3.87 -24.20 -1.69
N MET A 79 -3.33 -23.10 -2.22
CA MET A 79 -2.22 -23.14 -3.16
C MET A 79 -0.95 -23.63 -2.44
N PRO A 80 -0.02 -24.30 -3.15
CA PRO A 80 1.29 -24.62 -2.59
C PRO A 80 2.00 -23.37 -2.08
N SER A 81 2.72 -23.50 -0.97
CA SER A 81 3.57 -22.42 -0.46
C SER A 81 4.67 -22.09 -1.46
N ILE A 82 4.92 -20.80 -1.65
CA ILE A 82 6.07 -20.32 -2.42
C ILE A 82 7.32 -20.51 -1.54
N SER A 83 8.39 -21.07 -2.11
CA SER A 83 9.65 -21.22 -1.38
C SER A 83 10.37 -19.88 -1.23
N ASP A 84 11.20 -19.72 -0.20
CA ASP A 84 12.00 -18.51 -0.02
C ASP A 84 12.92 -18.27 -1.22
N GLN A 85 13.47 -19.34 -1.81
CA GLN A 85 14.32 -19.26 -3.00
C GLN A 85 13.56 -18.70 -4.21
N ASP A 86 12.33 -19.16 -4.47
CA ASP A 86 11.52 -18.66 -5.58
C ASP A 86 11.09 -17.22 -5.36
N MET A 87 10.75 -16.86 -4.12
CA MET A 87 10.39 -15.50 -3.75
C MET A 87 11.58 -14.53 -3.92
N ASP A 88 12.76 -14.92 -3.45
CA ASP A 88 13.99 -14.14 -3.60
C ASP A 88 14.36 -13.96 -5.07
N ALA A 89 14.29 -15.04 -5.86
CA ALA A 89 14.55 -14.99 -7.29
C ALA A 89 13.59 -14.01 -8.01
N TYR A 90 12.30 -14.06 -7.66
CA TYR A 90 11.31 -13.12 -8.19
C TYR A 90 11.64 -11.67 -7.80
N LEU A 91 11.95 -11.40 -6.53
CA LEU A 91 12.26 -10.04 -6.06
C LEU A 91 13.57 -9.48 -6.64
N VAL A 92 14.58 -10.33 -6.84
CA VAL A 92 15.83 -9.95 -7.52
C VAL A 92 15.54 -9.53 -8.96
N GLU A 93 14.73 -10.31 -9.69
CA GLU A 93 14.38 -9.99 -11.07
C GLU A 93 13.56 -8.68 -11.15
N GLN A 94 12.59 -8.47 -10.26
CA GLN A 94 11.85 -7.21 -10.20
C GLN A 94 12.77 -6.01 -9.90
N SER A 95 13.72 -6.17 -8.97
CA SER A 95 14.71 -5.14 -8.65
C SER A 95 15.61 -4.83 -9.84
N ARG A 96 15.98 -5.85 -10.62
CA ARG A 96 16.78 -5.70 -11.83
C ARG A 96 16.01 -4.97 -12.93
N LEU A 97 14.74 -5.32 -13.14
CA LEU A 97 13.89 -4.70 -14.18
C LEU A 97 13.68 -3.20 -13.94
N HIS A 98 13.52 -2.79 -12.67
CA HIS A 98 13.16 -1.41 -12.32
C HIS A 98 14.31 -0.61 -11.66
N GLY A 99 15.53 -1.17 -11.63
CA GLY A 99 16.66 -0.61 -10.85
C GLY A 99 17.11 0.80 -11.26
N THR A 100 16.74 1.26 -12.45
CA THR A 100 17.08 2.59 -12.97
C THR A 100 15.87 3.50 -13.22
N GLU A 101 14.66 3.06 -12.86
CA GLU A 101 13.43 3.83 -13.15
C GLU A 101 13.23 5.02 -12.21
N PHE A 102 13.85 4.99 -11.03
CA PHE A 102 13.63 5.99 -9.97
C PHE A 102 14.94 6.65 -9.53
N ASN A 103 14.88 7.95 -9.24
CA ASN A 103 16.01 8.68 -8.67
C ASN A 103 16.09 8.44 -7.16
N THR A 104 16.99 7.55 -6.75
CA THR A 104 17.21 7.21 -5.34
C THR A 104 17.72 8.39 -4.51
N LEU A 105 18.55 9.28 -5.08
CA LEU A 105 19.11 10.42 -4.36
C LEU A 105 18.02 11.42 -3.97
N SER A 106 17.07 11.70 -4.87
CA SER A 106 15.91 12.55 -4.58
C SER A 106 15.05 11.94 -3.46
N ALA A 107 14.75 10.64 -3.53
CA ALA A 107 13.99 9.96 -2.49
C ALA A 107 14.71 9.99 -1.13
N LEU A 108 16.04 9.80 -1.12
CA LEU A 108 16.84 9.88 0.11
C LEU A 108 16.84 11.29 0.71
N SER A 109 16.88 12.34 -0.11
CA SER A 109 16.81 13.73 0.36
C SER A 109 15.48 14.01 1.07
N GLU A 110 14.36 13.58 0.48
CA GLU A 110 13.02 13.71 1.09
C GLU A 110 12.87 12.86 2.36
N LEU A 111 13.46 11.66 2.39
CA LEU A 111 13.48 10.83 3.60
C LEU A 111 14.33 11.45 4.72
N TYR A 112 15.46 12.07 4.37
CA TYR A 112 16.34 12.71 5.33
C TYR A 112 15.67 13.86 6.08
N PHE A 113 14.72 14.56 5.45
CA PHE A 113 13.90 15.56 6.13
C PHE A 113 13.27 15.01 7.42
N TYR A 114 12.72 13.79 7.38
CA TYR A 114 12.12 13.14 8.54
C TYR A 114 13.16 12.70 9.57
N ILE A 115 14.33 12.24 9.12
CA ILE A 115 15.46 11.91 10.02
C ILE A 115 15.87 13.13 10.83
N ASN A 116 16.00 14.29 10.19
CA ASN A 116 16.37 15.52 10.88
C ASN A 116 15.25 16.01 11.82
N LYS A 117 13.99 15.92 11.38
CA LYS A 117 12.81 16.35 12.16
C LYS A 117 12.63 15.56 13.45
N TYR A 118 12.90 14.26 13.44
CA TYR A 118 12.70 13.34 14.57
C TYR A 118 14.01 12.76 15.10
N LYS A 119 15.10 13.52 14.96
CA LYS A 119 16.47 13.06 15.21
C LYS A 119 16.62 12.44 16.60
N GLU A 120 16.21 13.15 17.65
CA GLU A 120 16.42 12.72 19.03
C GLU A 120 15.61 11.46 19.36
N GLU A 121 14.38 11.36 18.89
CA GLU A 121 13.52 10.19 19.06
C GLU A 121 14.09 8.96 18.37
N ILE A 122 14.59 9.12 17.15
CA ILE A 122 15.20 8.03 16.38
C ILE A 122 16.50 7.57 17.05
N LEU A 123 17.40 8.48 17.42
CA LEU A 123 18.66 8.13 18.07
C LEU A 123 18.42 7.45 19.43
N THR A 124 17.44 7.94 20.20
CA THR A 124 17.04 7.32 21.46
C THR A 124 16.49 5.91 21.25
N ALA A 125 15.69 5.68 20.21
CA ALA A 125 15.17 4.36 19.88
C ALA A 125 16.30 3.39 19.49
N LEU A 126 17.27 3.85 18.69
CA LEU A 126 18.44 3.06 18.29
C LEU A 126 19.34 2.70 19.48
N ASP A 127 19.42 3.54 20.51
CA ASP A 127 20.15 3.24 21.74
C ASP A 127 19.41 2.30 22.67
N ARG A 128 18.08 2.31 22.67
CA ARG A 128 17.29 1.42 23.53
C ARG A 128 17.26 -0.01 23.02
N ASP A 129 17.32 -0.20 21.71
CA ASP A 129 17.29 -1.53 21.11
C ASP A 129 18.64 -2.26 21.17
N GLY A 130 18.63 -3.51 21.66
CA GLY A 130 19.85 -4.30 21.86
C GLY A 130 20.54 -4.70 20.55
N TYR A 131 19.78 -4.97 19.48
CA TYR A 131 20.32 -5.29 18.18
C TYR A 131 20.99 -4.05 17.55
N CYS A 132 20.33 -2.90 17.62
CA CYS A 132 20.85 -1.64 17.11
C CYS A 132 22.17 -1.23 17.80
N ARG A 133 22.27 -1.41 19.13
CA ARG A 133 23.52 -1.20 19.88
C ARG A 133 24.62 -2.15 19.40
N LYS A 134 24.33 -3.46 19.29
CA LYS A 134 25.30 -4.47 18.82
C LYS A 134 25.88 -4.13 17.45
N HIS A 135 25.07 -3.57 16.56
CA HIS A 135 25.47 -3.18 15.19
C HIS A 135 25.87 -1.70 15.04
N LYS A 136 25.96 -0.96 16.16
CA LYS A 136 26.35 0.47 16.23
C LYS A 136 25.53 1.37 15.30
N LEU A 137 24.23 1.10 15.16
CA LEU A 137 23.37 1.80 14.19
C LEU A 137 23.18 3.28 14.53
N ARG A 138 23.11 3.64 15.83
CA ARG A 138 23.08 5.05 16.28
C ARG A 138 24.27 5.83 15.72
N HIS A 139 25.48 5.34 15.97
CA HIS A 139 26.71 6.00 15.52
C HIS A 139 26.76 6.14 14.00
N LYS A 140 26.31 5.12 13.24
CA LYS A 140 26.24 5.21 11.78
C LYS A 140 25.29 6.31 11.31
N LEU A 141 24.14 6.46 11.96
CA LEU A 141 23.19 7.52 11.65
C LEU A 141 23.73 8.90 12.02
N GLU A 142 24.37 9.05 13.18
CA GLU A 142 25.04 10.30 13.58
C GLU A 142 26.13 10.71 12.58
N GLN A 143 26.93 9.76 12.10
CA GLN A 143 27.91 10.01 11.05
C GLN A 143 27.26 10.48 9.75
N ALA A 144 26.17 9.83 9.31
CA ALA A 144 25.43 10.27 8.13
C ALA A 144 24.86 11.68 8.29
N ILE A 145 24.28 12.00 9.45
CA ILE A 145 23.77 13.34 9.76
C ILE A 145 24.90 14.39 9.67
N ASN A 146 26.05 14.10 10.28
CA ASN A 146 27.18 15.02 10.29
C ASN A 146 27.72 15.28 8.87
N LEU A 147 27.83 14.25 8.03
CA LEU A 147 28.24 14.37 6.64
C LEU A 147 27.27 15.25 5.83
N MET A 148 25.97 15.09 6.05
CA MET A 148 24.94 15.88 5.36
C MET A 148 24.92 17.34 5.84
N SER A 149 25.23 17.61 7.11
CA SER A 149 25.34 18.98 7.65
C SER A 149 26.62 19.72 7.25
N GLY A 150 27.73 19.00 7.02
CA GLY A 150 29.02 19.59 6.65
C GLY A 150 29.18 19.94 5.17
N SER A 151 28.12 19.70 4.37
CA SER A 151 28.07 19.98 2.94
C SER A 151 27.23 21.23 2.60
N SER A 152 26.83 22.00 3.62
CA SER A 152 26.07 23.26 3.50
C SER A 152 26.98 24.48 3.66
#